data_AF-A0A1C0VFS0-F1
#
_entry.id   AF-A0A1C0VFS0-F1
#
_cell.length_a   1.000
_cell.length_b   1.000
_cell.length_c   1.000
_cell.angle_alpha   90.00
_cell.angle_beta   90.00
_cell.angle_gamma   90.00
#
_symmetry.space_group_name_H-M   'P 1'
#
loop_
_entity.id
_entity.type
_entity.pdbx_description
1 polymer ?
#
loop_
_entity_poly.entity_id
_entity_poly.type
_entity_poly.pdbx_seq_one_letter_code
_entity_poly.pdbx_strand_id
1 'polypeptide(L)'
;MISFYQRLQKIKEKPGLYIGYPSVSDLFIFLCGYRRACQDMGLTLSDEELQFHEFQPWLQKRFRLSTSASWAKIILLYSSDENHAFQMFFELLEEFLKSRSQIDKIGEKLEEKQIVQTSFS
;
A
#
# COMPACT_ATOMS: atom_id res chain seq x y z
N MET A 1 -14.92 7.06 -11.86
CA MET A 1 -14.55 5.80 -11.18
C MET A 1 -13.82 6.21 -9.89
N ILE A 2 -14.06 5.56 -8.74
CA ILE A 2 -13.29 5.88 -7.52
C ILE A 2 -11.90 5.27 -7.62
N SER A 3 -10.89 5.94 -7.05
CA SER A 3 -9.51 5.44 -7.05
C SER A 3 -9.32 4.22 -6.12
N PHE A 4 -8.19 3.53 -6.24
CA PHE A 4 -7.84 2.39 -5.41
C PHE A 4 -7.73 2.79 -3.93
N TYR A 5 -7.03 3.89 -3.63
CA TYR A 5 -6.91 4.38 -2.26
C TYR A 5 -8.24 4.91 -1.72
N GLN A 6 -9.08 5.53 -2.56
CA GLN A 6 -10.45 5.90 -2.14
C GLN A 6 -11.29 4.67 -1.78
N ARG A 7 -11.11 3.54 -2.47
CA ARG A 7 -11.77 2.28 -2.12
C ARG A 7 -11.29 1.75 -0.78
N LEU A 8 -9.98 1.74 -0.53
CA LEU A 8 -9.41 1.36 0.76
C LEU A 8 -9.96 2.23 1.89
N GLN A 9 -10.09 3.55 1.67
CA GLN A 9 -10.67 4.47 2.64
C GLN A 9 -12.14 4.13 2.95
N LYS A 10 -12.95 3.80 1.94
CA LYS A 10 -14.34 3.35 2.16
C LYS A 10 -14.41 2.05 2.97
N ILE A 11 -13.47 1.13 2.76
CA ILE A 11 -13.37 -0.11 3.55
C ILE A 11 -12.99 0.22 5.00
N LYS A 12 -12.03 1.14 5.23
CA LYS A 12 -11.67 1.63 6.57
C LYS A 12 -12.87 2.19 7.33
N GLU A 13 -13.67 3.02 6.65
CA GLU A 13 -14.83 3.70 7.26
C GLU A 13 -15.98 2.75 7.59
N LYS A 14 -16.20 1.71 6.77
CA LYS A 14 -17.33 0.77 6.91
C LYS A 14 -16.92 -0.69 6.66
N PRO A 15 -16.00 -1.27 7.44
CA PRO A 15 -15.45 -2.60 7.15
C PRO A 15 -16.53 -3.68 7.10
N GLY A 16 -17.54 -3.59 7.97
CA GLY A 16 -18.65 -4.55 7.99
C GLY A 16 -19.44 -4.65 6.68
N LEU A 17 -19.49 -3.58 5.87
CA LEU A 17 -20.18 -3.60 4.58
C LEU A 17 -19.39 -4.34 3.50
N TYR A 18 -18.06 -4.29 3.56
CA TYR A 18 -17.19 -4.80 2.49
C TYR A 18 -16.60 -6.16 2.81
N ILE A 19 -16.20 -6.38 4.05
CA ILE A 19 -15.46 -7.57 4.50
C ILE A 19 -16.08 -8.22 5.74
N GLY A 20 -17.27 -7.77 6.18
CA GLY A 20 -18.03 -8.36 7.30
C GLY A 20 -17.51 -7.97 8.70
N TYR A 21 -16.19 -7.95 8.90
CA TYR A 21 -15.54 -7.58 10.16
C TYR A 21 -14.23 -6.84 9.89
N PRO A 22 -13.78 -5.89 10.75
CA PRO A 22 -12.45 -5.28 10.64
C PRO A 22 -11.36 -6.33 10.89
N SER A 23 -10.96 -7.05 9.83
CA SER A 23 -9.90 -8.05 9.85
C SER A 23 -8.86 -7.73 8.78
N VAL A 24 -7.58 -7.79 9.15
CA VAL A 24 -6.47 -7.62 8.20
C VAL A 24 -6.40 -8.80 7.24
N SER A 25 -6.72 -9.99 7.73
CA SER A 25 -6.77 -11.22 6.93
C SER A 25 -7.89 -11.15 5.88
N ASP A 26 -9.09 -10.73 6.27
CA ASP A 26 -10.23 -10.60 5.34
C ASP A 26 -9.98 -9.48 4.31
N LEU A 27 -9.38 -8.36 4.73
CA LEU A 27 -8.95 -7.30 3.81
C LEU A 27 -7.95 -7.84 2.77
N PHE A 28 -6.97 -8.62 3.19
CA PHE A 28 -5.99 -9.23 2.28
C PHE A 28 -6.66 -10.16 1.26
N ILE A 29 -7.54 -11.04 1.71
CA ILE A 29 -8.28 -11.96 0.82
C ILE A 29 -9.16 -11.18 -0.16
N PHE A 30 -9.86 -10.13 0.32
CA PHE A 30 -10.66 -9.26 -0.52
C PHE A 30 -9.83 -8.63 -1.65
N LEU A 31 -8.65 -8.07 -1.33
CA LEU A 31 -7.78 -7.44 -2.33
C LEU A 31 -7.17 -8.46 -3.30
N CYS A 32 -6.82 -9.66 -2.84
CA CYS A 32 -6.37 -10.76 -3.71
C CYS A 32 -7.46 -11.16 -4.71
N GLY A 33 -8.71 -11.32 -4.24
CA GLY A 33 -9.86 -11.66 -5.09
C GLY A 33 -10.17 -10.57 -6.11
N TYR A 34 -10.17 -9.31 -5.68
CA TYR A 34 -10.35 -8.16 -6.57
C TYR A 34 -9.27 -8.12 -7.67
N ARG A 35 -8.00 -8.26 -7.31
CA ARG A 35 -6.90 -8.31 -8.29
C ARG A 35 -7.08 -9.48 -9.26
N ARG A 36 -7.47 -10.65 -8.76
CA ARG A 36 -7.70 -11.83 -9.60
C ARG A 36 -8.82 -11.58 -10.61
N ALA A 37 -9.93 -10.99 -10.18
CA ALA A 37 -11.04 -10.63 -11.06
C ALA A 37 -10.60 -9.63 -12.16
N CYS A 38 -9.81 -8.61 -11.80
CA CYS A 38 -9.26 -7.67 -12.79
C CYS A 38 -8.38 -8.39 -13.83
N GLN A 39 -7.53 -9.31 -13.40
CA GLN A 39 -6.68 -10.10 -14.30
C GLN A 39 -7.50 -11.00 -15.24
N ASP A 40 -8.51 -11.70 -14.69
CA ASP A 40 -9.39 -12.58 -15.48
C ASP A 40 -10.22 -11.77 -16.51
N MET A 41 -10.48 -10.49 -16.24
CA MET A 41 -11.13 -9.55 -17.16
C MET A 41 -10.17 -8.82 -18.10
N GLY A 42 -8.85 -9.06 -18.03
CA GLY A 42 -7.85 -8.38 -18.85
C GLY A 42 -7.69 -6.88 -18.53
N LEU A 43 -8.07 -6.44 -17.34
CA LEU A 43 -7.93 -5.05 -16.91
C LEU A 43 -6.49 -4.75 -16.48
N THR A 44 -5.99 -3.59 -16.89
CA THR A 44 -4.69 -3.08 -16.44
C THR A 44 -4.80 -2.49 -15.05
N LEU A 45 -3.75 -2.65 -14.25
CA LEU A 45 -3.64 -1.98 -12.96
C LEU A 45 -3.47 -0.47 -13.14
N SER A 46 -4.12 0.28 -12.27
CA SER A 46 -3.90 1.72 -12.10
C SER A 46 -2.55 2.01 -11.46
N ASP A 47 -2.08 3.26 -11.60
CA ASP A 47 -0.83 3.72 -11.00
C ASP A 47 -0.83 3.55 -9.46
N GLU A 48 -1.97 3.76 -8.80
CA GLU A 48 -2.13 3.53 -7.36
C GLU A 48 -1.97 2.05 -6.98
N GLU A 49 -2.50 1.13 -7.79
CA GLU A 49 -2.37 -0.32 -7.56
C GLU A 49 -0.93 -0.79 -7.79
N LEU A 50 -0.28 -0.28 -8.84
CA LEU A 50 1.15 -0.52 -9.10
C LEU A 50 2.00 0.01 -7.95
N GLN A 51 1.71 1.21 -7.44
CA GLN A 51 2.38 1.76 -6.28
C GLN A 51 2.15 0.90 -5.03
N PHE A 52 0.92 0.42 -4.81
CA PHE A 52 0.58 -0.42 -3.66
C PHE A 52 1.29 -1.78 -3.66
N HIS A 53 1.69 -2.33 -4.81
CA HIS A 53 2.51 -3.55 -4.85
C HIS A 53 3.79 -3.44 -4.02
N GLU A 54 4.31 -2.23 -3.91
CA GLU A 54 5.55 -1.94 -3.22
C GLU A 54 5.38 -1.79 -1.70
N PHE A 55 4.13 -1.86 -1.22
CA PHE A 55 3.83 -1.86 0.21
C PHE A 55 4.46 -3.07 0.91
N GLN A 56 4.43 -4.25 0.28
CA GLN A 56 5.04 -5.47 0.82
C GLN A 56 6.56 -5.33 1.05
N PRO A 57 7.39 -4.99 0.04
CA PRO A 57 8.83 -4.83 0.24
C PRO A 57 9.17 -3.67 1.19
N TRP A 58 8.39 -2.58 1.15
CA TRP A 58 8.53 -1.49 2.11
C TRP A 58 8.31 -1.97 3.55
N LEU A 59 7.25 -2.75 3.79
CA LEU A 59 6.90 -3.29 5.10
C LEU A 59 7.97 -4.25 5.62
N GLN A 60 8.47 -5.14 4.76
CA GLN A 60 9.57 -6.05 5.09
C GLN A 60 10.83 -5.28 5.53
N LYS A 61 11.17 -4.19 4.82
CA LYS A 61 12.28 -3.30 5.19
C LYS A 61 12.01 -2.57 6.51
N ARG A 62 10.79 -2.08 6.71
CA ARG A 62 10.36 -1.36 7.93
C ARG A 62 10.48 -2.21 9.19
N PHE A 63 10.14 -3.50 9.10
CA PHE A 63 10.24 -4.46 10.19
C PHE A 63 11.54 -5.29 10.21
N ARG A 64 12.43 -5.06 9.23
CA ARG A 64 13.70 -5.81 9.07
C ARG A 64 13.49 -7.33 8.98
N LEU A 65 12.48 -7.75 8.22
CA LEU A 65 12.12 -9.15 8.04
C LEU A 65 12.53 -9.65 6.66
N SER A 66 13.14 -10.83 6.61
CA SER A 66 13.38 -11.61 5.39
C SER A 66 12.42 -12.80 5.36
N THR A 67 11.15 -12.54 5.06
CA THR A 67 10.08 -13.57 5.03
C THR A 67 9.24 -13.45 3.78
N SER A 68 8.73 -14.58 3.28
CA SER A 68 7.73 -14.64 2.19
C SER A 68 6.30 -14.51 2.71
N ALA A 69 6.10 -14.29 4.02
CA ALA A 69 4.78 -14.05 4.58
C ALA A 69 4.13 -12.79 3.99
N SER A 70 2.82 -12.83 3.77
CA SER A 70 2.05 -11.69 3.29
C SER A 70 2.11 -10.54 4.30
N TRP A 71 1.92 -9.31 3.82
CA TRP A 71 1.86 -8.13 4.67
C TRP A 71 0.81 -8.28 5.78
N ALA A 72 -0.33 -8.94 5.51
CA ALA A 72 -1.33 -9.20 6.53
C ALA A 72 -0.81 -10.08 7.67
N LYS A 73 -0.07 -11.16 7.35
CA LYS A 73 0.57 -12.01 8.35
C LYS A 73 1.67 -11.27 9.12
N ILE A 74 2.45 -10.43 8.43
CA ILE A 74 3.48 -9.61 9.07
C ILE A 74 2.81 -8.65 10.07
N ILE A 75 1.78 -7.92 9.66
CA ILE A 75 1.05 -6.98 10.52
C ILE A 75 0.44 -7.71 11.70
N LEU A 76 -0.25 -8.83 11.47
CA LEU A 76 -0.89 -9.61 12.53
C LEU A 76 0.11 -10.09 13.60
N LEU A 77 1.36 -10.38 13.23
CA LEU A 77 2.43 -10.76 14.18
C LEU A 77 2.74 -9.65 15.20
N TYR A 78 2.53 -8.38 14.83
CA TYR A 78 2.76 -7.22 15.70
C TYR A 78 1.46 -6.66 16.30
N SER A 79 0.35 -7.38 16.18
CA SER A 79 -0.96 -6.96 16.69
C SER A 79 -1.48 -7.91 17.75
N SER A 80 -2.42 -7.40 18.57
CA SER A 80 -3.11 -8.20 19.60
C SER A 80 -4.17 -9.12 19.00
N ASP A 81 -4.81 -8.67 17.92
CA ASP A 81 -5.95 -9.31 17.27
C ASP A 81 -6.12 -8.77 15.84
N GLU A 82 -7.09 -9.33 15.11
CA GLU A 82 -7.42 -8.97 13.73
C GLU A 82 -7.89 -7.52 13.55
N ASN A 83 -8.59 -6.94 14.53
CA ASN A 83 -9.09 -5.57 14.46
C ASN A 83 -7.96 -4.56 14.68
N HIS A 84 -7.11 -4.80 15.69
CA HIS A 84 -5.92 -4.01 15.88
C HIS A 84 -5.00 -4.09 14.65
N ALA A 85 -4.82 -5.28 14.06
CA ALA A 85 -4.06 -5.45 12.83
C ALA A 85 -4.69 -4.69 11.64
N PHE A 86 -6.01 -4.68 11.55
CA PHE A 86 -6.73 -3.91 10.53
C PHE A 86 -6.49 -2.40 10.68
N GLN A 87 -6.53 -1.85 11.89
CA GLN A 87 -6.20 -0.43 12.11
C GLN A 87 -4.73 -0.14 11.78
N MET A 88 -3.82 -0.99 12.24
CA MET A 88 -2.39 -0.85 12.01
C MET A 88 -2.03 -0.90 10.52
N PHE A 89 -2.77 -1.68 9.70
CA PHE A 89 -2.62 -1.64 8.25
C PHE A 89 -2.81 -0.23 7.68
N PHE A 90 -3.84 0.50 8.10
CA PHE A 90 -4.08 1.85 7.58
C PHE A 90 -3.06 2.88 8.08
N GLU A 91 -2.55 2.73 9.29
CA GLU A 91 -1.46 3.56 9.81
C GLU A 91 -0.18 3.34 8.99
N LEU A 92 0.19 2.07 8.76
CA LEU A 92 1.36 1.70 7.96
C LEU A 92 1.21 2.12 6.50
N LEU A 93 -0.01 2.04 5.94
CA LEU A 93 -0.29 2.52 4.59
C LEU A 93 -0.07 4.04 4.49
N GLU A 94 -0.52 4.80 5.49
CA GLU A 94 -0.29 6.24 5.54
C GLU A 94 1.21 6.58 5.65
N GLU A 95 1.96 5.86 6.50
CA GLU A 95 3.42 5.99 6.57
C GLU A 95 4.11 5.68 5.24
N PHE A 96 3.69 4.61 4.56
CA PHE A 96 4.19 4.22 3.24
C PHE A 96 4.00 5.34 2.22
N LEU A 97 2.78 5.88 2.10
CA LEU A 97 2.45 6.96 1.17
C LEU A 97 3.22 8.25 1.47
N LYS A 98 3.38 8.59 2.76
CA LYS A 98 4.21 9.74 3.17
C LYS A 98 5.66 9.53 2.77
N SER A 99 6.23 8.34 3.00
CA SER A 99 7.62 8.05 2.66
C SER A 99 7.90 8.18 1.15
N ARG A 100 6.94 7.79 0.31
CA ARG A 100 6.99 7.97 -1.15
C ARG A 100 6.97 9.44 -1.55
N SER A 101 6.02 10.21 -1.01
CA SER A 101 5.92 11.64 -1.32
C SER A 101 7.20 12.43 -1.02
N GLN A 102 8.00 11.98 -0.05
CA GLN A 102 9.29 12.58 0.25
C GLN A 102 10.39 12.14 -0.72
N ILE A 103 10.34 10.90 -1.20
CA ILE A 103 11.27 10.39 -2.23
C ILE A 103 11.04 11.14 -3.54
N ASP A 104 9.78 11.33 -3.94
CA ASP A 104 9.44 12.02 -5.20
C ASP A 104 9.95 13.46 -5.18
N LYS A 105 9.76 14.19 -4.07
CA LYS A 105 10.32 15.54 -3.86
C LYS A 105 11.85 15.59 -3.88
N ILE A 106 12.53 14.53 -3.43
CA ILE A 106 13.98 14.44 -3.47
C ILE A 106 14.45 14.18 -4.90
N GLY A 107 13.75 13.32 -5.65
CA GLY A 107 14.01 13.05 -7.06
C GLY A 107 13.92 14.30 -7.93
N GLU A 108 12.81 15.03 -7.83
CA GLU A 108 12.61 16.31 -8.55
C GLU A 108 13.72 17.33 -8.23
N LYS A 109 14.10 17.44 -6.96
CA LYS A 109 15.15 18.38 -6.51
C LYS A 109 16.56 17.99 -6.94
N LEU A 110 16.80 16.70 -7.20
CA LEU A 110 18.07 16.20 -7.73
C LEU A 110 18.14 16.40 -9.25
N GLU A 111 17.04 16.16 -9.97
CA GLU A 111 16.93 16.43 -11.41
C GLU A 111 17.09 17.92 -11.72
N GLU A 112 16.45 18.80 -10.96
CA GLU A 112 16.61 20.27 -11.09
C GLU A 112 18.08 20.71 -10.91
N LYS A 113 18.80 20.13 -9.95
CA LYS A 113 20.22 20.45 -9.73
C LYS A 113 21.12 19.97 -10.87
N GLN A 114 20.80 18.83 -11.47
CA GLN A 114 21.56 18.27 -12.58
C GLN A 114 21.34 19.06 -13.88
N ILE A 115 20.11 19.55 -14.13
CA ILE A 115 19.80 20.42 -15.28
C ILE A 115 20.51 21.77 -15.17
N VAL A 116 20.55 22.38 -13.97
CA VAL A 116 21.24 23.66 -13.74
C VAL A 116 22.77 23.54 -13.91
N GLN A 117 23.38 22.40 -13.53
CA GLN A 117 24.82 22.17 -13.75
C GLN A 117 25.19 21.88 -15.21
N THR A 118 24.29 21.29 -15.99
CA THR A 118 24.57 20.92 -17.40
C THR A 118 24.33 22.09 -18.37
N SER A 119 23.64 23.15 -17.93
CA SER A 119 23.29 24.32 -18.76
C SER A 119 24.33 25.45 -18.74
N PHE A 120 25.47 25.27 -18.05
CA PHE A 120 26.54 26.26 -17.91
C PHE A 120 27.89 25.79 -18.51
N SER A 121 27.88 24.86 -19.46
CA SER A 121 29.07 24.43 -20.22
C SER A 121 28.89 24.65 -21.72
#